data_AF-A0A6A3ZCW3-F1
#
_entry.id   AF-A0A6A3ZCW3-F1
#
_cell.length_a   1.000
_cell.length_b   1.000
_cell.length_c   1.000
_cell.angle_alpha   90.00
_cell.angle_beta   90.00
_cell.angle_gamma   90.00
#
_symmetry.space_group_name_H-M   'P 1'
#
loop_
_entity.id
_entity.type
_entity.pdbx_description
1 polymer ?
#
loop_
_entity_poly.entity_id
_entity_poly.type
_entity_poly.pdbx_seq_one_letter_code
_entity_poly.pdbx_strand_id
1 'polypeptide(L)'
;MSCATEEDVKEYFKGGAKDQDEEESTEAQAAALKAKGNDAFSLRHFQAATQYFLQAIELDPTSHILYGNRAAEIQAGAGGFR
;
A
#
# COMPACT_ATOMS: atom_id res chain seq x y z
N MET A 1 -43.04 10.80 2.47
CA MET A 1 -42.14 9.88 1.74
C MET A 1 -41.12 10.71 1.00
N SER A 2 -39.94 10.93 1.57
CA SER A 2 -38.84 11.61 0.87
C SER A 2 -37.85 10.56 0.41
N CYS A 3 -37.72 10.45 -0.91
CA CYS A 3 -36.68 9.72 -1.63
C CYS A 3 -35.33 10.31 -1.24
N ALA A 4 -34.49 9.52 -0.55
CA ALA A 4 -33.08 9.84 -0.39
C ALA A 4 -32.38 9.42 -1.70
N THR A 5 -31.69 10.37 -2.32
CA THR A 5 -30.91 10.19 -3.56
C THR A 5 -29.66 9.36 -3.29
N GLU A 6 -29.45 8.33 -4.11
CA GLU A 6 -28.27 7.42 -4.13
C GLU A 6 -26.97 8.08 -4.63
N GLU A 7 -26.78 9.40 -4.45
CA GLU A 7 -25.57 10.11 -4.88
C GLU A 7 -24.58 10.43 -3.75
N ASP A 8 -24.91 10.14 -2.49
CA ASP A 8 -24.10 10.49 -1.30
C ASP A 8 -23.08 9.41 -0.86
N VAL A 9 -22.82 8.36 -1.66
CA VAL A 9 -21.81 7.33 -1.32
C VAL A 9 -20.44 7.65 -1.95
N LYS A 10 -20.27 8.82 -2.58
CA LYS A 10 -18.98 9.24 -3.15
C LYS A 10 -18.08 10.02 -2.19
N GLU A 11 -18.53 10.32 -0.97
CA GLU A 11 -17.76 11.13 -0.01
C GLU A 11 -17.36 10.35 1.26
N TYR A 12 -17.35 9.01 1.23
CA TYR A 12 -16.89 8.18 2.35
C TYR A 12 -15.60 7.39 2.08
N PHE A 13 -15.07 7.44 0.86
CA PHE A 13 -13.72 6.92 0.52
C PHE A 13 -12.67 8.03 0.42
N LYS A 14 -12.95 9.20 0.99
CA LYS A 14 -11.95 10.20 1.33
C LYS A 14 -11.21 9.77 2.60
N GLY A 15 -10.63 8.57 2.55
CA GLY A 15 -9.87 7.97 3.64
C GLY A 15 -8.40 8.34 3.52
N GLY A 16 -7.91 9.13 4.47
CA GLY A 16 -6.48 9.20 4.78
C GLY A 16 -5.76 10.45 4.31
N ALA A 17 -6.20 11.61 4.80
CA ALA A 17 -5.21 12.62 5.17
C ALA A 17 -4.30 12.00 6.25
N LYS A 18 -3.04 11.77 5.90
CA LYS A 18 -1.94 11.70 6.86
C LYS A 18 -0.77 12.43 6.25
N ASP A 19 -0.71 13.71 6.60
CA ASP A 19 0.45 14.58 6.56
C ASP A 19 1.61 13.87 7.26
N GLN A 20 2.68 13.57 6.52
CA GLN A 20 3.95 13.10 7.07
C GLN A 20 5.09 13.63 6.21
N ASP A 21 5.14 14.96 6.12
CA ASP A 21 6.33 15.72 5.76
C ASP A 21 7.28 15.79 6.97
N GLU A 22 7.76 14.67 7.51
CA GLU A 22 8.88 14.65 8.45
C GLU A 22 9.68 13.33 8.26
N GLU A 23 11.00 13.45 8.00
CA GLU A 23 12.03 12.39 7.81
C GLU A 23 12.46 12.07 6.35
N GLU A 24 12.99 13.11 5.67
CA GLU A 24 13.65 13.10 4.34
C GLU A 24 14.76 12.03 4.15
N SER A 25 15.19 11.33 5.20
CA SER A 25 16.29 10.34 5.15
C SER A 25 15.85 8.87 5.12
N THR A 26 14.69 8.51 5.69
CA THR A 26 14.20 7.11 5.70
C THR A 26 13.22 6.85 4.55
N GLU A 27 12.52 7.88 4.09
CA GLU A 27 11.60 7.80 2.96
C GLU A 27 12.31 7.37 1.67
N ALA A 28 13.51 7.88 1.41
CA ALA A 28 14.31 7.48 0.25
C ALA A 28 14.70 5.98 0.29
N GLN A 29 14.98 5.45 1.48
CA GLN A 29 15.28 4.03 1.66
C GLN A 29 14.02 3.17 1.52
N ALA A 30 12.91 3.61 2.11
CA ALA A 30 11.61 2.97 1.97
C ALA A 30 11.13 2.95 0.50
N ALA A 31 11.35 4.05 -0.25
CA ALA A 31 11.05 4.13 -1.67
C ALA A 31 11.91 3.17 -2.51
N ALA A 32 13.19 3.02 -2.18
CA ALA A 32 14.07 2.06 -2.84
C ALA A 32 13.63 0.60 -2.58
N LEU A 33 13.21 0.28 -1.35
CA LEU A 33 12.66 -1.03 -1.00
C LEU A 33 11.31 -1.30 -1.65
N LYS A 34 10.44 -0.28 -1.72
CA LYS A 34 9.16 -0.33 -2.44
C LYS A 34 9.39 -0.66 -3.92
N ALA A 35 10.35 -0.01 -4.57
CA ALA A 35 10.70 -0.31 -5.96
C ALA A 35 11.17 -1.76 -6.13
N LYS A 36 12.06 -2.24 -5.25
CA LYS A 36 12.50 -3.65 -5.24
C LYS A 36 11.35 -4.63 -5.00
N GLY A 37 10.39 -4.26 -4.14
CA GLY A 37 9.17 -5.01 -3.90
C GLY A 37 8.32 -5.12 -5.17
N ASN A 38 8.11 -4.02 -5.88
CA ASN A 38 7.38 -3.98 -7.15
C ASN A 38 8.07 -4.79 -8.27
N ASP A 39 9.41 -4.76 -8.33
CA ASP A 39 10.17 -5.57 -9.27
C ASP A 39 9.97 -7.07 -8.97
N ALA A 40 10.08 -7.45 -7.69
CA ALA A 40 9.81 -8.82 -7.25
C ALA A 40 8.34 -9.23 -7.49
N PHE A 41 7.39 -8.31 -7.33
CA PHE A 41 5.98 -8.52 -7.66
C PHE A 41 5.76 -8.83 -9.13
N SER A 42 6.42 -8.07 -10.00
CA SER A 42 6.38 -8.25 -11.45
C SER A 42 6.94 -9.60 -11.88
N LEU A 43 7.94 -10.10 -11.14
CA LEU A 43 8.50 -11.44 -11.30
C LEU A 43 7.62 -12.55 -10.67
N ARG A 44 6.46 -12.20 -10.09
CA ARG A 44 5.58 -13.09 -9.31
C ARG A 44 6.27 -13.71 -8.09
N HIS A 45 7.33 -13.06 -7.61
CA HIS A 45 8.09 -13.47 -6.42
C HIS A 45 7.50 -12.79 -5.17
N PHE A 46 6.24 -13.12 -4.87
CA PHE A 46 5.47 -12.49 -3.78
C PHE A 46 6.12 -12.64 -2.40
N GLN A 47 6.82 -13.75 -2.17
CA GLN A 47 7.54 -13.98 -0.90
C GLN A 47 8.69 -12.98 -0.72
N ALA A 48 9.47 -12.72 -1.77
CA ALA A 48 10.57 -11.75 -1.73
C ALA A 48 10.04 -10.31 -1.67
N ALA A 49 9.01 -10.01 -2.47
CA ALA A 49 8.33 -8.72 -2.45
C ALA A 49 7.79 -8.37 -1.06
N THR A 50 7.11 -9.32 -0.41
CA THR A 50 6.60 -9.15 0.97
C THR A 50 7.70 -8.78 1.96
N GLN A 51 8.89 -9.38 1.84
CA GLN A 51 10.04 -9.04 2.70
C GLN A 51 10.54 -7.61 2.45
N TYR A 52 10.64 -7.19 1.19
CA TYR A 52 11.02 -5.81 0.86
C TYR A 52 10.00 -4.78 1.37
N PHE A 53 8.70 -5.06 1.26
CA PHE A 53 7.67 -4.17 1.82
C PHE A 53 7.67 -4.18 3.35
N LEU A 54 7.96 -5.32 4.00
CA LEU A 54 8.14 -5.38 5.46
C LEU A 54 9.29 -4.48 5.92
N GLN A 55 10.45 -4.57 5.27
CA GLN A 55 11.60 -3.71 5.57
C GLN A 55 11.27 -2.23 5.30
N ALA A 56 10.52 -1.93 4.25
CA ALA A 56 10.06 -0.56 3.98
C ALA A 56 9.14 -0.05 5.09
N ILE A 57 8.24 -0.88 5.62
CA ILE A 57 7.35 -0.55 6.74
C ILE A 57 8.11 -0.36 8.06
N GLU A 58 9.21 -1.08 8.27
CA GLU A 58 10.05 -0.88 9.46
C GLU A 58 10.78 0.47 9.44
N LEU A 59 11.15 0.94 8.25
CA LEU A 59 11.79 2.25 8.05
C LEU A 59 10.78 3.40 8.02
N ASP A 60 9.62 3.13 7.44
CA ASP A 60 8.50 4.07 7.28
C ASP A 60 7.20 3.39 7.73
N PRO A 61 6.98 3.27 9.06
CA PRO A 61 5.74 2.71 9.61
C PRO A 61 4.57 3.68 9.46
N THR A 62 4.85 4.91 9.03
CA THR A 62 3.95 6.02 9.02
C THR A 62 3.16 6.03 7.69
N SER A 63 3.77 5.52 6.61
CA SER A 63 3.15 5.28 5.31
C SER A 63 2.18 4.11 5.27
N HIS A 64 0.89 4.45 5.24
CA HIS A 64 -0.23 3.52 5.04
C HIS A 64 -0.24 2.87 3.64
N ILE A 65 0.42 3.49 2.65
CA ILE A 65 0.51 2.98 1.27
C ILE A 65 1.33 1.67 1.22
N LEU A 66 2.38 1.56 2.02
CA LEU A 66 3.22 0.34 2.08
C LEU A 66 2.45 -0.86 2.62
N TYR A 67 1.58 -0.66 3.61
CA TYR A 67 0.68 -1.70 4.12
C TYR A 67 -0.31 -2.17 3.05
N GLY A 68 -0.83 -1.26 2.22
CA GLY A 68 -1.69 -1.59 1.08
C GLY A 68 -0.99 -2.43 0.03
N ASN A 69 0.23 -2.05 -0.36
CA ASN A 69 1.03 -2.83 -1.31
C ASN A 69 1.38 -4.21 -0.75
N ARG A 70 1.75 -4.31 0.53
CA ARG A 70 1.96 -5.61 1.20
C ARG A 70 0.70 -6.48 1.20
N ALA A 71 -0.48 -5.90 1.41
CA ALA A 71 -1.73 -6.65 1.33
C ALA A 71 -1.99 -7.15 -0.10
N ALA A 72 -1.67 -6.33 -1.12
CA ALA A 72 -1.76 -6.72 -2.51
C ALA A 72 -0.82 -7.89 -2.86
N GLU A 73 0.40 -7.92 -2.32
CA GLU A 73 1.34 -9.05 -2.45
C GLU A 73 0.75 -10.37 -1.92
N ILE A 74 0.21 -10.31 -0.70
CA ILE A 74 -0.39 -11.47 -0.03
C ILE A 74 -1.60 -11.95 -0.83
N GLN A 75 -2.43 -11.03 -1.31
CA GLN A 75 -3.61 -11.34 -2.12
C GLN A 75 -3.24 -11.91 -3.50
N ALA A 76 -2.19 -11.39 -4.14
CA ALA A 76 -1.70 -11.89 -5.43
C ALA A 76 -1.06 -13.28 -5.30
N GLY A 77 -0.32 -13.54 -4.22
CA GLY A 77 0.26 -14.85 -3.92
C GLY A 77 -0.78 -15.90 -3.48
N ALA A 78 -1.87 -15.47 -2.82
CA ALA A 78 -2.91 -16.36 -2.32
C ALA A 78 -3.89 -16.90 -3.39
N GLY A 79 -3.80 -16.43 -4.64
CA GLY A 79 -4.57 -16.98 -5.75
C GLY A 79 -5.93 -16.32 -5.95
N GLY A 80 -5.93 -15.22 -6.70
CA GLY A 80 -7.16 -14.50 -7.04
C GLY A 80 -7.17 -13.80 -8.39
N PHE A 81 -6.37 -14.25 -9.37
CA PHE A 81 -6.58 -13.85 -10.76
C PHE A 81 -7.51 -14.89 -11.40
N ARG A 82 -8.82 -14.63 -11.33
CA ARG A 82 -9.81 -15.33 -12.15
C ARG A 82 -9.69 -14.87 -13.60
#